data_AF-A0ABD5DF76-F1
#
_entry.id   AF-A0ABD5DF76-F1
#
_cell.length_a   1.000
_cell.length_b   1.000
_cell.length_c   1.000
_cell.angle_alpha   90.00
_cell.angle_beta   90.00
_cell.angle_gamma   90.00
#
_symmetry.space_group_name_H-M   'P 1'
#
loop_
_entity.id
_entity.type
_entity.pdbx_description
1 polymer ?
#
loop_
_entity_poly.entity_id
_entity_poly.type
_entity_poly.pdbx_seq_one_letter_code
_entity_poly.pdbx_strand_id
1 'polypeptide(L)'
;LSMPVSGLELASWIEARLGRKPLWCGDTGPDTVSRVAWCTGGGQSFIDAAARFGVDAFITGEVSEQTIHSAREQGLHFYAAGHHAT
;
A
#
# COMPACT_ATOMS: atom_id res chain seq x y z
N LEU A 1 5.49 -6.77 8.97
CA LEU A 1 5.94 -7.98 8.23
C LEU A 1 6.90 -8.78 9.11
N SER A 2 6.99 -10.11 8.97
CA SER A 2 7.97 -10.90 9.75
C SER A 2 9.41 -10.67 9.29
N MET A 3 9.60 -10.20 8.06
CA MET A 3 10.88 -9.74 7.51
C MET A 3 10.63 -8.45 6.71
N PRO A 4 11.43 -7.40 6.87
CA PRO A 4 11.38 -6.23 5.99
C PRO A 4 11.72 -6.61 4.55
N VAL A 5 11.01 -6.02 3.59
CA VAL A 5 11.21 -6.24 2.15
C VAL A 5 11.15 -4.91 1.40
N SER A 6 11.65 -4.83 0.19
CA SER A 6 11.45 -3.66 -0.66
C SER A 6 9.97 -3.48 -1.06
N GLY A 7 9.60 -2.27 -1.48
CA GLY A 7 8.25 -2.00 -1.96
C GLY A 7 7.83 -2.86 -3.16
N LEU A 8 8.77 -3.17 -4.06
CA LEU A 8 8.52 -4.04 -5.22
C LEU A 8 8.30 -5.49 -4.81
N GLU A 9 9.13 -6.01 -3.89
CA GLU A 9 8.97 -7.38 -3.38
C GLU A 9 7.63 -7.56 -2.67
N LEU A 10 7.18 -6.55 -1.92
CA LEU A 10 5.84 -6.58 -1.31
C LEU A 10 4.74 -6.60 -2.38
N ALA A 11 4.88 -5.84 -3.48
CA ALA A 11 3.92 -5.89 -4.60
C ALA A 11 3.81 -7.30 -5.19
N SER A 12 4.95 -7.93 -5.48
CA SER A 12 5.01 -9.30 -6.01
C SER A 12 4.46 -10.33 -5.02
N TRP A 13 4.72 -10.14 -3.72
CA TRP A 13 4.17 -11.00 -2.68
C TRP A 13 2.64 -10.91 -2.59
N ILE A 14 2.08 -9.70 -2.68
CA ILE A 14 0.63 -9.47 -2.73
C ILE A 14 0.03 -10.15 -3.97
N GLU A 15 0.65 -9.96 -5.14
CA GLU A 15 0.19 -10.59 -6.39
C GLU A 15 0.15 -12.11 -6.30
N ALA A 16 1.21 -12.73 -5.79
CA ALA A 16 1.31 -14.19 -5.64
C ALA A 16 0.26 -14.77 -4.68
N ARG A 17 -0.19 -13.99 -3.68
CA ARG A 17 -1.16 -14.45 -2.67
C ARG A 17 -2.62 -14.20 -3.08
N LEU A 18 -2.88 -13.12 -3.79
CA LEU A 18 -4.25 -12.71 -4.16
C LEU A 18 -4.60 -13.05 -5.61
N GLY A 19 -3.64 -13.51 -6.41
CA GLY A 19 -3.85 -13.88 -7.82
C GLY A 19 -4.14 -12.68 -8.72
N ARG A 20 -3.81 -11.46 -8.27
CA ARG A 20 -4.05 -10.21 -8.98
C ARG A 20 -2.89 -9.25 -8.76
N LYS A 21 -2.36 -8.69 -9.85
CA LYS A 21 -1.34 -7.64 -9.79
C LYS A 21 -1.90 -6.38 -9.10
N PRO A 22 -1.37 -5.96 -7.95
CA PRO A 22 -1.82 -4.72 -7.31
C PRO A 22 -1.36 -3.50 -8.11
N LEU A 23 -2.12 -2.41 -8.04
CA LEU A 23 -1.55 -1.10 -8.37
C LEU A 23 -0.61 -0.72 -7.23
N TRP A 24 0.64 -0.46 -7.56
CA TRP A 24 1.66 -0.05 -6.60
C TRP A 24 2.14 1.37 -6.94
N CYS A 25 2.09 2.26 -5.96
CA CYS A 25 2.73 3.57 -6.00
C CYS A 25 3.78 3.62 -4.90
N GLY A 26 5.04 3.85 -5.26
CA GLY A 26 6.16 3.80 -4.33
C GLY A 26 7.20 4.87 -4.58
N ASP A 27 6.85 5.93 -5.33
CA ASP A 27 7.78 6.92 -5.88
C ASP A 27 8.63 7.62 -4.79
N THR A 28 8.07 7.79 -3.60
CA THR A 28 8.69 8.45 -2.44
C THR A 28 8.66 7.59 -1.17
N GLY A 29 8.30 6.31 -1.29
CA GLY A 29 8.28 5.38 -0.17
C GLY A 29 9.69 5.01 0.31
N PRO A 30 9.83 4.48 1.54
CA PRO A 30 11.13 4.06 2.08
C PRO A 30 11.74 2.87 1.32
N ASP A 31 13.06 2.75 1.30
CA ASP A 31 13.76 1.63 0.63
C ASP A 31 13.30 0.24 1.12
N THR A 32 12.86 0.16 2.39
CA THR A 32 12.36 -1.07 2.99
C THR A 32 11.03 -0.83 3.71
N VAL A 33 10.14 -1.81 3.60
CA VAL A 33 8.81 -1.83 4.22
C VAL A 33 8.84 -2.80 5.39
N SER A 34 8.55 -2.29 6.58
CA SER A 34 8.50 -3.06 7.82
C SER A 34 7.13 -2.94 8.50
N ARG A 35 6.58 -1.72 8.53
CA ARG A 35 5.33 -1.35 9.18
C ARG A 35 4.26 -1.08 8.13
N VAL A 36 3.20 -1.87 8.20
CA VAL A 36 2.12 -1.86 7.20
C VAL A 36 0.80 -1.60 7.91
N ALA A 37 0.00 -0.69 7.36
CA ALA A 37 -1.43 -0.59 7.68
C ALA A 37 -2.26 -1.08 6.50
N TRP A 38 -3.47 -1.57 6.77
CA TRP A 38 -4.37 -2.02 5.71
C TRP A 38 -5.83 -1.79 6.06
N CYS A 39 -6.65 -1.71 5.02
CA CYS A 39 -8.11 -1.74 5.10
C CYS A 39 -8.66 -2.39 3.83
N THR A 40 -9.34 -3.53 3.94
CA THR A 40 -9.85 -4.26 2.77
C THR A 40 -10.97 -3.49 2.06
N GLY A 41 -11.26 -3.81 0.80
CA GLY A 41 -12.32 -3.15 0.04
C GLY A 41 -12.03 -1.67 -0.26
N GLY A 42 -13.00 -0.79 -0.04
CA GLY A 42 -12.96 0.65 -0.35
C GLY A 42 -12.21 1.52 0.67
N GLY A 43 -11.12 1.03 1.26
CA GLY A 43 -10.40 1.67 2.38
C GLY A 43 -9.48 2.85 2.02
N GLN A 44 -9.47 3.32 0.78
CA GLN A 44 -8.51 4.32 0.30
C GLN A 44 -8.48 5.64 1.09
N SER A 45 -9.59 6.05 1.71
CA SER A 45 -9.68 7.27 2.52
C SER A 45 -8.89 7.21 3.83
N PHE A 46 -8.46 6.01 4.25
CA PHE A 46 -7.64 5.84 5.46
C PHE A 46 -6.15 6.09 5.23
N ILE A 47 -5.70 6.35 4.00
CA ILE A 47 -4.27 6.55 3.69
C ILE A 47 -3.64 7.65 4.55
N ASP A 48 -4.31 8.79 4.73
CA ASP A 48 -3.78 9.90 5.52
C ASP A 48 -3.70 9.56 7.01
N ALA A 49 -4.63 8.75 7.50
CA ALA A 49 -4.61 8.28 8.88
C ALA A 49 -3.47 7.27 9.09
N ALA A 50 -3.25 6.38 8.13
CA ALA A 50 -2.15 5.43 8.14
C ALA A 50 -0.79 6.14 8.10
N ALA A 51 -0.65 7.16 7.24
CA ALA A 51 0.57 7.96 7.18
C ALA A 51 0.86 8.69 8.48
N ARG A 52 -0.15 9.35 9.08
CA ARG A 52 -0.01 10.01 10.39
C ARG A 52 0.37 9.04 11.50
N PHE A 53 -0.05 7.78 11.40
CA PHE A 53 0.36 6.72 12.31
C PHE A 53 1.84 6.30 12.14
N GLY A 54 2.45 6.67 11.01
CA GLY A 54 3.86 6.43 10.69
C GLY A 54 4.11 5.03 10.12
N VAL A 55 3.34 4.62 9.13
CA VAL A 55 3.57 3.35 8.40
C VAL A 55 4.44 3.55 7.16
N ASP A 56 5.14 2.50 6.76
CA ASP A 56 5.96 2.45 5.54
C ASP A 56 5.10 2.15 4.30
N ALA A 57 4.00 1.43 4.51
CA ALA A 57 3.07 1.03 3.46
C ALA A 57 1.59 1.02 3.91
N PHE A 58 0.70 1.37 2.99
CA PHE A 58 -0.74 1.25 3.13
C PHE A 58 -1.33 0.36 2.03
N ILE A 59 -2.15 -0.63 2.41
CA ILE A 59 -2.78 -1.61 1.51
C ILE A 59 -4.30 -1.50 1.58
N THR A 60 -4.96 -1.42 0.42
CA THR A 60 -6.42 -1.42 0.31
C THR A 60 -6.88 -2.15 -0.96
N GLY A 61 -8.19 -2.32 -1.13
CA GLY A 61 -8.78 -2.89 -2.34
C GLY A 61 -8.83 -1.87 -3.48
N GLU A 62 -9.44 -0.72 -3.23
CA GLU A 62 -9.69 0.32 -4.24
C GLU A 62 -8.69 1.49 -4.17
N VAL A 63 -8.68 2.31 -5.23
CA VAL A 63 -7.84 3.51 -5.34
C VAL A 63 -8.66 4.68 -5.90
N SER A 64 -8.38 5.89 -5.42
CA SER A 64 -8.82 7.14 -6.03
C SER A 64 -7.61 7.99 -6.46
N GLU A 65 -7.82 8.98 -7.32
CA GLU A 65 -6.77 9.93 -7.75
C GLU A 65 -6.03 10.54 -6.55
N GLN A 66 -6.78 11.02 -5.55
CA GLN A 66 -6.24 11.62 -4.32
C GLN A 66 -5.30 10.67 -3.58
N THR A 67 -5.55 9.37 -3.64
CA THR A 67 -4.76 8.37 -2.92
C THR A 67 -3.32 8.30 -3.43
N ILE A 68 -3.10 8.53 -4.73
CA ILE A 68 -1.76 8.56 -5.32
C ILE A 68 -0.99 9.80 -4.87
N HIS A 69 -1.67 10.95 -4.80
CA HIS A 69 -1.08 12.18 -4.28
C HIS A 69 -0.71 12.03 -2.80
N SER A 70 -1.61 11.51 -1.96
CA SER A 70 -1.32 11.24 -0.55
C SER A 70 -0.11 10.32 -0.38
N ALA A 71 -0.01 9.23 -1.14
CA ALA A 71 1.15 8.33 -1.07
C ALA A 71 2.47 9.04 -1.37
N ARG A 72 2.48 9.85 -2.44
CA ARG A 72 3.67 10.60 -2.89
C ARG A 72 4.08 11.69 -1.91
N GLU A 73 3.13 12.47 -1.45
CA GLU A 73 3.37 13.62 -0.58
C GLU A 73 3.76 13.19 0.84
N GLN A 74 3.25 12.05 1.29
CA GLN A 74 3.45 11.54 2.65
C GLN A 74 4.59 10.51 2.74
N GLY A 75 5.17 10.11 1.61
CA GLY A 75 6.38 9.28 1.57
C GLY A 75 6.15 7.83 1.98
N LEU A 76 5.04 7.22 1.54
CA LEU A 76 4.71 5.83 1.84
C LEU A 76 4.38 5.03 0.58
N HIS A 77 4.54 3.71 0.65
CA HIS A 77 4.08 2.83 -0.40
C HIS A 77 2.58 2.62 -0.33
N PHE A 78 1.90 2.74 -1.47
CA PHE A 78 0.48 2.46 -1.60
C PHE A 78 0.24 1.25 -2.49
N TYR A 79 -0.66 0.36 -2.06
CA TYR A 79 -1.07 -0.83 -2.80
C TYR A 79 -2.60 -0.91 -2.91
N ALA A 80 -3.13 -0.92 -4.14
CA ALA A 80 -4.53 -1.26 -4.41
C ALA A 80 -4.64 -2.66 -5.03
N ALA A 81 -4.99 -3.62 -4.18
CA ALA A 81 -5.00 -5.04 -4.50
C ALA A 81 -6.34 -5.56 -5.04
N GLY A 82 -7.39 -4.74 -5.08
CA GLY A 82 -8.69 -5.01 -5.70
C GLY A 82 -9.78 -5.37 -4.68
N HIS A 83 -10.95 -4.73 -4.76
CA HIS A 83 -12.03 -4.84 -3.76
C HIS A 83 -12.44 -6.29 -3.44
N HIS A 84 -12.61 -7.14 -4.45
CA HIS A 84 -13.01 -8.53 -4.27
C HIS A 84 -11.84 -9.48 -3.94
N ALA A 85 -10.61 -9.02 -4.14
CA ALA A 85 -9.41 -9.82 -3.93
C ALA A 85 -8.83 -9.64 -2.52
N THR A 86 -9.19 -8.56 -1.83
CA THR A 86 -8.75 -8.21 -0.47
C THR A 86 -9.74 -8.60 0.60
#